data_AF-A0A5K0ZS84-F1
#
_entry.id   AF-A0A5K0ZS84-F1
#
_cell.length_a   1.000
_cell.length_b   1.000
_cell.length_c   1.000
_cell.angle_alpha   90.00
_cell.angle_beta   90.00
_cell.angle_gamma   90.00
#
_symmetry.space_group_name_H-M   'P 1'
#
loop_
_entity.id
_entity.type
_entity.pdbx_description
1 polymer ?
#
loop_
_entity_poly.entity_id
_entity_poly.type
_entity_poly.pdbx_seq_one_letter_code
_entity_poly.pdbx_strand_id
1 'polypeptide(L)' 'MVAVAGWQPDVQHKFGTSCKLPENKLEEPHYSSSSWYYSKKEIEENSPSRKDGIDLRKETCLRKLYCSFLQELGVKLKV' A
#
# COMPACT_ATOMS: atom_id res chain seq x y z
N MET A 1 -16.70 3.81 27.52
CA MET A 1 -15.56 4.44 28.23
C MET A 1 -14.29 3.79 27.65
N VAL A 2 -13.79 4.27 26.49
CA VAL A 2 -12.53 5.05 26.30
C VAL A 2 -11.39 4.65 27.26
N ALA A 3 -10.14 4.39 26.86
CA ALA A 3 -9.40 4.54 25.62
C ALA A 3 -8.13 3.66 25.71
N VAL A 4 -7.59 3.17 24.59
CA VAL A 4 -6.14 2.93 24.50
C VAL A 4 -5.58 4.07 23.66
N ALA A 5 -4.85 4.92 24.36
CA ALA A 5 -4.16 6.07 23.86
C ALA A 5 -3.04 5.66 22.89
N GLY A 6 -2.74 6.54 21.93
CA GLY A 6 -1.41 6.59 21.30
C GLY A 6 -1.31 6.04 19.88
N TRP A 7 -2.09 6.57 18.93
CA TRP A 7 -1.60 6.68 17.55
C TRP A 7 -1.06 8.11 17.39
N GLN A 8 0.24 8.29 17.61
CA GLN A 8 0.99 9.46 17.19
C GLN A 8 1.90 9.06 16.03
N PRO A 9 1.69 9.54 14.79
CA PRO A 9 2.65 9.35 13.72
C PRO A 9 3.49 10.62 13.59
N ASP A 10 4.32 10.91 14.59
CA ASP A 10 5.36 11.95 14.48
C ASP A 10 6.72 11.28 14.39
N VAL A 11 6.98 10.68 13.23
CA VAL A 11 8.36 10.41 12.79
C VAL A 11 8.63 11.34 11.63
N GLN A 12 9.10 12.55 11.94
CA GLN A 12 9.83 13.39 10.99
C GLN A 12 11.13 12.65 10.62
N HIS A 13 11.05 11.75 9.64
CA HIS A 13 12.23 11.20 8.99
C HIS A 13 12.69 12.21 7.94
N LYS A 14 13.89 12.74 8.14
CA LYS A 14 14.52 13.75 7.29
C LYS A 14 14.68 13.20 5.88
N PHE A 15 13.98 13.78 4.90
CA PHE A 15 14.31 13.60 3.49
C PHE A 15 15.52 14.46 3.15
N GLY A 16 16.71 13.87 3.29
CA GLY A 16 17.98 14.49 2.97
C GLY A 16 18.81 13.59 2.04
N THR A 17 18.97 14.06 0.81
CA THR A 17 20.07 13.76 -0.14
C THR A 17 19.88 12.61 -1.13
N SER A 18 19.24 12.97 -2.25
CA SER A 18 19.67 12.74 -3.65
C SER A 18 20.61 11.55 -3.93
N CYS A 19 20.03 10.38 -4.20
CA CYS A 19 20.67 9.39 -5.06
C CYS A 19 20.36 9.76 -6.52
N LYS A 20 21.35 10.31 -7.22
CA LYS A 20 21.30 10.48 -8.69
C LYS A 20 21.21 9.09 -9.30
N LEU A 21 20.04 8.72 -9.84
CA LEU A 21 19.88 7.50 -10.62
C LEU A 21 20.32 7.80 -12.06
N PRO A 22 21.29 7.06 -12.64
CA PRO A 22 21.66 7.26 -14.03
C PRO A 22 20.49 6.85 -14.91
N GLU A 23 20.10 7.76 -15.80
CA GLU A 23 19.15 7.50 -16.87
C GLU A 23 19.81 6.53 -17.86
N ASN A 24 19.37 5.28 -17.86
CA ASN A 24 19.45 4.42 -19.04
C ASN A 24 18.26 3.46 -19.03
N LYS A 25 17.35 3.69 -19.99
CA LYS A 25 16.26 2.80 -20.36
C LYS A 25 16.82 1.46 -20.80
N LEU A 26 16.39 0.38 -20.16
CA LEU A 26 16.14 -0.90 -20.80
C LEU A 26 14.94 -1.53 -20.08
N GLU A 27 13.86 -1.64 -20.83
CA GLU A 27 12.63 -2.30 -20.44
C GLU A 27 12.91 -3.80 -20.29
N GLU A 28 13.15 -4.24 -19.06
CA GLU A 28 13.08 -5.66 -18.73
C GLU A 28 11.65 -5.97 -18.30
N PRO A 29 10.88 -6.78 -19.06
CA PRO A 29 9.61 -7.28 -18.58
C PRO A 29 9.90 -8.23 -17.43
N HIS A 30 9.83 -7.71 -16.20
CA HIS A 30 10.03 -8.50 -15.00
C HIS A 30 8.80 -9.40 -14.79
N TYR A 31 8.74 -10.49 -15.56
CA TYR A 31 8.02 -11.70 -15.21
C TYR A 31 8.72 -12.30 -13.98
N SER A 32 8.50 -11.71 -12.81
CA SER A 32 8.90 -12.35 -11.56
C SER A 32 7.71 -12.41 -10.63
N SER A 33 7.28 -13.64 -10.36
CA SER A 33 6.31 -13.98 -9.33
C SER A 33 6.88 -13.80 -7.92
N SER A 34 7.73 -12.79 -7.69
CA SER A 34 8.63 -12.74 -6.53
C SER A 34 8.76 -11.38 -5.84
N SER A 35 8.20 -10.29 -6.38
CA SER A 35 8.21 -9.00 -5.68
C SER A 35 6.85 -8.66 -5.09
N TRP A 36 6.74 -8.70 -3.76
CA TRP A 36 5.59 -8.17 -3.02
C TRP A 36 5.67 -6.64 -2.84
N TYR A 37 6.76 -6.02 -3.28
CA TYR A 37 6.99 -4.58 -3.19
C TYR A 37 6.88 -3.94 -4.56
N TYR A 38 6.15 -2.84 -4.62
CA TYR A 38 5.87 -2.06 -5.83
C TYR A 38 6.18 -0.59 -5.56
N SER A 39 6.58 0.14 -6.59
CA SER A 39 6.71 1.60 -6.47
C SER A 39 5.34 2.25 -6.23
N LYS A 40 5.35 3.45 -5.65
CA LYS A 40 4.12 4.23 -5.46
C LYS A 40 3.37 4.44 -6.77
N LYS A 41 4.09 4.75 -7.85
CA LYS A 41 3.51 4.96 -9.19
C LYS A 41 2.80 3.71 -9.70
N GLU A 42 3.41 2.53 -9.55
CA GLU A 42 2.78 1.27 -9.97
C GLU A 42 1.50 0.98 -9.19
N ILE A 43 1.48 1.25 -7.88
CA ILE A 43 0.29 1.07 -7.05
C ILE A 43 -0.82 2.06 -7.42
N GLU A 44 -0.46 3.31 -7.69
CA GLU A 44 -1.43 4.37 -7.96
C GLU A 44 -2.01 4.29 -9.38
N GLU A 45 -1.18 3.97 -10.38
CA GLU A 45 -1.52 4.03 -11.80
C GLU A 45 -1.76 2.65 -12.44
N ASN A 46 -1.06 1.61 -11.98
CA ASN A 46 -0.98 0.31 -12.66
C ASN A 46 -1.50 -0.87 -11.81
N SER A 47 -2.25 -0.60 -10.73
CA SER A 47 -2.86 -1.70 -9.95
C SER A 47 -3.87 -2.47 -10.82
N PRO A 48 -4.06 -3.79 -10.58
CA PRO A 48 -5.08 -4.57 -11.30
C PRO A 48 -6.47 -3.92 -11.28
N SER A 49 -6.86 -3.34 -10.13
CA SER A 49 -8.12 -2.63 -9.93
C SER A 49 -8.36 -1.46 -10.90
N ARG A 50 -7.28 -0.84 -11.43
CA ARG A 50 -7.40 0.23 -12.44
C ARG A 50 -7.98 -0.28 -13.75
N LYS A 51 -7.70 -1.53 -14.11
CA LYS A 51 -8.26 -2.17 -15.31
C LYS A 51 -9.78 -2.33 -15.20
N ASP A 52 -10.28 -2.44 -13.97
CA ASP A 52 -11.71 -2.56 -13.65
C ASP A 52 -12.39 -1.18 -13.42
N GLY A 53 -11.69 -0.07 -13.68
CA GLY A 53 -12.22 1.28 -13.48
C GLY A 53 -12.38 1.68 -12.01
N ILE A 54 -11.72 0.98 -11.08
CA ILE A 54 -11.71 1.34 -9.66
C ILE A 54 -10.63 2.40 -9.45
N ASP A 55 -11.03 3.58 -8.98
CA ASP A 55 -10.10 4.67 -8.66
C ASP A 55 -9.29 4.39 -7.38
N LEU A 56 -8.22 5.16 -7.17
CA LEU A 56 -7.32 5.01 -6.02
C LEU A 56 -8.04 5.14 -4.68
N ARG A 57 -9.02 6.04 -4.55
CA ARG A 57 -9.74 6.27 -3.29
C ARG A 57 -10.66 5.11 -2.97
N LYS A 58 -11.39 4.61 -3.98
CA LYS A 58 -12.28 3.45 -3.87
C LYS A 58 -11.48 2.19 -3.57
N GLU A 59 -10.37 1.96 -4.27
CA GLU A 59 -9.46 0.84 -3.98
C GLU A 59 -8.92 0.92 -2.54
N THR A 60 -8.46 2.10 -2.10
CA THR A 60 -7.98 2.30 -0.73
C THR A 60 -9.06 2.02 0.31
N CYS A 61 -10.30 2.46 0.05
CA CYS A 61 -11.44 2.20 0.92
C CYS A 61 -11.71 0.70 1.03
N LEU A 62 -11.76 -0.01 -0.09
CA LEU A 62 -11.98 -1.46 -0.12
C LEU A 62 -10.90 -2.23 0.65
N ARG A 63 -9.62 -1.87 0.49
CA ARG A 63 -8.52 -2.49 1.26
C ARG A 63 -8.68 -2.28 2.76
N LYS A 64 -9.10 -1.08 3.19
CA LYS A 64 -9.37 -0.80 4.61
C LYS A 64 -10.57 -1.61 5.13
N LEU A 65 -11.68 -1.60 4.39
CA LEU A 65 -12.89 -2.33 4.76
C LEU A 65 -12.65 -3.83 4.89
N TYR A 66 -11.88 -4.41 3.96
CA TYR A 66 -11.52 -5.82 4.02
C TYR A 66 -10.68 -6.15 5.26
N CYS A 67 -9.67 -5.33 5.58
CA CYS A 67 -8.89 -5.50 6.81
C CYS A 67 -9.78 -5.43 8.06
N SER A 68 -10.73 -4.48 8.12
CA SER A 68 -11.69 -4.39 9.22
C SER A 68 -12.58 -5.64 9.31
N PHE A 69 -13.08 -6.13 8.19
CA PHE A 69 -13.88 -7.35 8.14
C PHE A 69 -13.11 -8.57 8.69
N LEU A 70 -11.86 -8.75 8.28
CA LEU A 70 -11.01 -9.82 8.79
C LEU A 70 -10.74 -9.68 10.30
N GLN A 71 -10.53 -8.47 10.80
CA GLN A 71 -10.37 -8.21 12.23
C GLN A 71 -11.64 -8.60 13.02
N GLU A 72 -12.81 -8.17 12.55
CA GLU A 72 -14.09 -8.51 13.18
C GLU A 72 -14.34 -10.02 13.18
N LEU A 73 -14.02 -10.70 12.08
CA LEU A 73 -14.11 -12.14 11.99
C LEU A 73 -13.17 -12.82 13.00
N GLY A 74 -11.92 -12.38 13.10
CA GLY A 74 -10.95 -12.95 14.05
C GLY A 74 -11.43 -12.82 15.50
N VAL A 75 -11.96 -11.65 15.88
CA VAL A 75 -12.55 -11.43 17.22
C VAL A 75 -13.73 -12.37 17.48
N LYS A 76 -14.64 -12.53 16.51
CA LYS A 76 -15.80 -13.42 16.64
C LYS A 76 -15.40 -14.87 16.78
N LEU A 77 -14.34 -15.29 16.08
CA LEU A 77 -13.84 -16.67 16.11
C LEU A 77 -12.88 -16.95 17.28
N LYS A 78 -12.41 -15.93 18.01
CA LYS A 78 -11.45 -16.04 19.12
C LYS A 78 -10.16 -16.77 18.72
N VAL A 79 -9.66 -16.46 17.52
CA VAL A 79 -8.41 -17.02 16.97
C VAL A 79 -7.17 -16.27 17.48
#